data_AF-A0A3M5LCY9-F1
#
_entry.id   AF-A0A3M5LCY9-F1
#
_cell.length_a   1.000
_cell.length_b   1.000
_cell.length_c   1.000
_cell.angle_alpha   90.00
_cell.angle_beta   90.00
_cell.angle_gamma   90.00
#
_symmetry.space_group_name_H-M   'P 1'
#
loop_
_entity.id
_entity.type
_entity.pdbx_description
1 polymer ?
#
loop_
_entity_poly.entity_id
_entity_poly.type
_entity_poly.pdbx_seq_one_letter_code
_entity_poly.pdbx_strand_id
1 'polypeptide(L)'
;MPRSDEVITLDVVMGPRSDWFSAEAQQLLAQQTWLVTPQSNRIGIRLAGEQSLQRAVDGELPSEGTTVGAIQVPPSGQPVLFLADHPLTGGYPVIGAVATYHLDKAGQIPVNARIRFNPLSAFEPVRPATSDETKNR
;
A
#
# COMPACT_ATOMS: atom_id res chain seq x y z
N MET A 1 -21.51 -10.35 3.07
CA MET A 1 -20.70 -9.28 3.69
C MET A 1 -19.73 -9.93 4.67
N PRO A 2 -18.46 -9.53 4.72
CA PRO A 2 -17.47 -10.08 5.65
C PRO A 2 -17.92 -9.87 7.10
N ARG A 3 -17.69 -10.85 7.99
CA ARG A 3 -17.97 -10.71 9.42
C ARG A 3 -16.82 -9.97 10.11
N SER A 4 -17.10 -9.29 11.22
CA SER A 4 -16.13 -8.47 11.97
C SER A 4 -14.99 -9.27 12.61
N ASP A 5 -15.09 -10.60 12.67
CA ASP A 5 -14.05 -11.53 13.13
C ASP A 5 -13.21 -12.12 11.97
N GLU A 6 -13.56 -11.82 10.72
CA GLU A 6 -12.91 -12.39 9.55
C GLU A 6 -11.63 -11.61 9.19
N VAL A 7 -10.56 -12.35 8.91
CA VAL A 7 -9.33 -11.78 8.35
C VAL A 7 -9.47 -11.74 6.83
N ILE A 8 -9.61 -10.52 6.31
CA ILE A 8 -9.77 -10.25 4.89
C ILE A 8 -8.38 -10.20 4.25
N THR A 9 -8.10 -11.13 3.35
CA THR A 9 -6.86 -11.10 2.57
C THR A 9 -7.01 -10.17 1.37
N LEU A 10 -6.03 -9.28 1.18
CA LEU A 10 -5.89 -8.40 0.03
C LEU A 10 -4.55 -8.64 -0.64
N ASP A 11 -4.60 -8.96 -1.93
CA ASP A 11 -3.41 -9.09 -2.77
C ASP A 11 -2.80 -7.72 -3.05
N VAL A 12 -1.48 -7.62 -2.99
CA VAL A 12 -0.73 -6.37 -3.10
C VAL A 12 0.40 -6.52 -4.12
N VAL A 13 0.58 -5.51 -4.96
CA VAL A 13 1.79 -5.31 -5.76
C VAL A 13 2.69 -4.37 -4.97
N MET A 14 3.92 -4.80 -4.66
CA MET A 14 4.85 -3.98 -3.87
C MET A 14 5.33 -2.76 -4.68
N GLY A 15 5.71 -1.70 -3.98
CA GLY A 15 6.24 -0.45 -4.54
C GLY A 15 5.20 0.65 -4.79
N PRO A 16 5.63 1.81 -5.33
CA PRO A 16 6.97 2.07 -5.89
C PRO A 16 8.05 2.37 -4.85
N ARG A 17 7.70 2.59 -3.58
CA ARG A 17 8.65 2.96 -2.51
C ARG A 17 8.89 1.85 -1.51
N SER A 18 8.78 0.58 -1.91
CA SER A 18 9.08 -0.55 -1.02
C SER A 18 10.54 -0.50 -0.53
N ASP A 19 11.44 0.04 -1.34
CA ASP A 19 12.86 0.32 -1.03
C ASP A 19 13.06 1.35 0.09
N TRP A 20 12.05 2.13 0.46
CA TRP A 20 12.11 3.06 1.61
C TRP A 20 11.90 2.37 2.96
N PHE A 21 11.62 1.07 2.96
CA PHE A 21 11.35 0.26 4.15
C PHE A 21 12.38 -0.85 4.27
N SER A 22 12.69 -1.24 5.51
CA SER A 22 13.58 -2.36 5.76
C SER A 22 12.99 -3.67 5.20
N ALA A 23 13.84 -4.66 4.95
CA ALA A 23 13.36 -5.97 4.49
C ALA A 23 12.40 -6.60 5.50
N GLU A 24 12.65 -6.41 6.79
CA GLU A 24 11.80 -6.85 7.89
C GLU A 24 10.45 -6.13 7.87
N ALA A 25 10.42 -4.83 7.59
CA ALA A 25 9.17 -4.08 7.45
C ALA A 25 8.33 -4.56 6.26
N GLN A 26 8.97 -4.84 5.12
CA GLN A 26 8.27 -5.41 3.96
C GLN A 26 7.69 -6.80 4.26
N GLN A 27 8.43 -7.64 4.99
CA GLN A 27 7.92 -8.95 5.44
C GLN A 27 6.80 -8.80 6.48
N LEU A 28 6.97 -7.89 7.43
CA LEU A 28 6.01 -7.61 8.49
C LEU A 28 4.66 -7.17 7.94
N LEU A 29 4.64 -6.40 6.84
CA LEU A 29 3.42 -6.04 6.11
C LEU A 29 2.52 -7.25 5.83
N ALA A 30 3.12 -8.38 5.42
CA ALA A 30 2.43 -9.60 5.04
C ALA A 30 2.18 -10.57 6.21
N GLN A 31 3.07 -10.59 7.20
CA GLN A 31 3.02 -11.55 8.31
C GLN A 31 1.93 -11.21 9.34
N GLN A 32 1.80 -9.93 9.69
CA GLN A 32 0.83 -9.52 10.72
C GLN A 32 -0.56 -9.25 10.14
N THR A 33 -1.55 -9.18 11.03
CA THR A 33 -2.88 -8.68 10.69
C THR A 33 -3.02 -7.22 11.08
N TRP A 34 -3.74 -6.48 10.26
CA TRP A 34 -3.96 -5.05 10.41
C TRP A 34 -5.41 -4.78 10.80
N LEU A 35 -5.64 -4.16 11.95
CA LEU A 35 -6.97 -3.78 12.40
C LEU A 35 -7.45 -2.54 11.64
N VAL A 36 -8.66 -2.60 11.08
CA VAL A 36 -9.32 -1.41 10.53
C VAL A 36 -9.84 -0.52 11.64
N THR A 37 -9.24 0.66 11.79
CA THR A 37 -9.56 1.58 12.88
C THR A 37 -10.84 2.38 12.60
N PRO A 38 -11.51 2.91 13.64
CA PRO A 38 -12.67 3.80 13.49
C PRO A 38 -12.40 5.13 12.79
N GLN A 39 -11.13 5.50 12.59
CA GLN A 39 -10.75 6.72 11.87
C GLN A 39 -10.79 6.56 10.34
N SER A 40 -11.15 5.37 9.85
CA SER A 40 -11.27 5.04 8.42
C SER A 40 -12.49 5.71 7.80
N ASN A 41 -12.36 6.18 6.56
CA ASN A 41 -13.43 6.82 5.80
C ASN A 41 -13.25 6.60 4.29
N ARG A 42 -14.00 7.32 3.46
CA ARG A 42 -13.95 7.19 1.99
C ARG A 42 -12.61 7.65 1.35
N ILE A 43 -11.79 8.39 2.08
CA ILE A 43 -10.44 8.79 1.63
C ILE A 43 -9.48 7.61 1.80
N GLY A 44 -9.56 6.91 2.94
CA GLY A 44 -8.72 5.75 3.18
C GLY A 44 -9.06 4.99 4.46
N ILE A 45 -8.61 3.74 4.47
CA ILE A 45 -8.68 2.82 5.60
C ILE A 45 -7.42 2.99 6.43
N ARG A 46 -7.58 3.40 7.68
CA ARG A 46 -6.47 3.57 8.63
C ARG A 46 -6.29 2.27 9.38
N LEU A 47 -5.08 1.72 9.28
CA LEU A 47 -4.74 0.40 9.77
C LEU A 47 -3.86 0.49 11.03
N ALA A 48 -4.12 -0.40 11.98
CA ALA A 48 -3.30 -0.55 13.18
C ALA A 48 -2.75 -1.98 13.27
N GLY A 49 -1.43 -2.10 13.26
CA GLY A 49 -0.70 -3.34 13.53
C GLY A 49 -0.06 -3.31 14.92
N GLU A 50 0.29 -4.49 15.44
CA GLU A 50 1.03 -4.63 16.70
C GLU A 50 2.42 -3.99 16.61
N GLN A 51 3.04 -4.08 15.44
CA GLN A 51 4.35 -3.52 15.15
C GLN A 51 4.27 -2.50 14.03
N SER A 52 4.94 -1.37 14.20
CA SER A 52 5.07 -0.33 13.19
C SER A 52 6.10 -0.70 12.12
N LEU A 53 5.79 -0.39 10.86
CA LEU A 53 6.72 -0.59 9.75
C LEU A 53 7.87 0.41 9.85
N GLN A 54 9.09 -0.11 9.90
CA GLN A 54 10.30 0.70 9.99
C GLN A 54 10.75 1.19 8.61
N ARG A 55 11.03 2.49 8.52
CA ARG A 55 11.65 3.09 7.34
C ARG A 55 13.16 2.81 7.35
N ALA A 56 13.70 2.51 6.17
CA ALA A 56 15.14 2.44 5.93
C ALA A 56 15.70 3.80 5.47
N VAL A 57 14.83 4.68 4.96
CA VAL A 57 15.16 6.03 4.47
C VAL A 57 14.37 7.05 5.28
N ASP A 58 15.06 7.94 5.99
CA ASP A 58 14.45 8.98 6.85
C ASP A 58 14.22 10.32 6.14
N GLY A 59 14.60 10.42 4.86
CA GLY A 59 14.46 11.65 4.08
C GLY A 59 13.01 12.08 3.85
N GLU A 60 12.84 13.33 3.41
CA GLU A 60 11.55 13.82 2.93
C GLU A 60 11.25 13.26 1.54
N LEU A 61 10.02 12.79 1.34
CA LEU A 61 9.54 12.40 0.01
C LEU A 61 8.94 13.64 -0.66
N PRO A 62 9.44 14.05 -1.84
CA PRO A 62 8.74 15.02 -2.67
C PRO A 62 7.31 14.55 -2.92
N SER A 63 6.36 15.48 -3.10
CA SER A 63 4.97 15.08 -3.30
C SER A 63 4.86 14.22 -4.56
N GLU A 64 4.38 12.99 -4.39
CA GLU A 64 4.26 11.99 -5.46
C GLU A 64 2.80 11.68 -5.73
N GLY A 65 2.50 11.34 -6.98
CA GLY A 65 1.17 10.91 -7.39
C GLY A 65 0.75 9.65 -6.64
N THR A 66 -0.48 9.65 -6.13
CA THR A 66 -1.07 8.52 -5.43
C THR A 66 -2.22 7.93 -6.26
N THR A 67 -2.49 6.65 -6.05
CA THR A 67 -3.55 5.92 -6.76
C THR A 67 -4.48 5.24 -5.78
N VAL A 68 -5.67 4.90 -6.25
CA VAL A 68 -6.62 4.08 -5.50
C VAL A 68 -5.97 2.73 -5.19
N GLY A 69 -6.13 2.26 -3.96
CA GLY A 69 -5.46 1.05 -3.47
C GLY A 69 -4.04 1.25 -2.99
N ALA A 70 -3.44 2.44 -3.13
CA ALA A 70 -2.10 2.70 -2.60
C ALA A 70 -2.06 2.57 -1.07
N ILE A 71 -1.01 1.95 -0.56
CA ILE A 71 -0.76 1.74 0.86
C ILE A 71 0.36 2.70 1.28
N GLN A 72 -0.02 3.86 1.79
CA GLN A 72 0.92 4.82 2.35
C GLN A 72 1.30 4.47 3.77
N VAL A 73 2.54 4.73 4.13
CA VAL A 73 3.03 4.55 5.50
C VAL A 73 3.59 5.89 6.02
N PRO A 74 2.84 6.59 6.90
CA PRO A 74 3.32 7.79 7.58
C PRO A 74 4.46 7.48 8.57
N PRO A 75 5.08 8.50 9.20
CA PRO A 75 6.13 8.31 10.21
C PRO A 75 5.75 7.44 11.41
N SER A 76 4.45 7.27 11.69
CA SER A 76 3.96 6.34 12.71
C SER A 76 4.22 4.86 12.37
N GLY A 77 4.52 4.54 11.11
CA GLY A 77 4.65 3.18 10.61
C GLY A 77 3.33 2.41 10.51
N GLN A 78 2.20 3.09 10.72
CA GLN A 78 0.85 2.52 10.67
C GLN A 78 0.19 2.82 9.30
N PRO A 79 -0.11 1.81 8.47
CA PRO A 79 -0.50 2.03 7.09
C PRO A 79 -1.85 2.75 6.91
N VAL A 80 -1.97 3.45 5.78
CA VAL A 80 -3.22 4.02 5.26
C VAL A 80 -3.44 3.45 3.86
N LEU A 81 -4.52 2.69 3.68
CA LEU A 81 -4.94 2.18 2.37
C LEU A 81 -5.90 3.18 1.72
N PHE A 82 -5.52 3.76 0.60
CA PHE A 82 -6.31 4.75 -0.11
C PHE A 82 -7.49 4.17 -0.89
N LEU A 83 -8.63 4.86 -0.82
CA LEU A 83 -9.90 4.49 -1.44
C LEU A 83 -10.32 5.53 -2.51
N ALA A 84 -11.58 5.53 -2.91
CA ALA A 84 -12.09 6.31 -4.05
C ALA A 84 -11.85 7.83 -3.92
N ASP A 85 -11.90 8.39 -2.71
CA ASP A 85 -11.79 9.83 -2.48
C ASP A 85 -10.36 10.25 -2.05
N HIS A 86 -9.35 9.42 -2.33
CA HIS A 86 -7.95 9.70 -1.99
C HIS A 86 -7.41 10.96 -2.69
N PRO A 87 -6.47 11.70 -2.07
CA PRO A 87 -5.84 12.82 -2.74
C PRO A 87 -5.03 12.35 -3.95
N LEU A 88 -4.87 13.23 -4.95
CA LEU A 88 -4.07 12.93 -6.15
C LEU A 88 -2.57 12.84 -5.85
N THR A 89 -2.11 13.47 -4.76
CA THR A 89 -0.73 13.44 -4.32
C THR A 89 -0.64 13.15 -2.82
N GLY A 90 0.49 12.60 -2.39
CA GLY A 90 0.82 12.46 -0.98
C GLY A 90 2.30 12.67 -0.70
N GLY A 91 2.61 12.87 0.58
CA GLY A 91 3.98 13.11 1.07
C GLY A 91 4.58 11.93 1.83
N TYR A 92 3.96 10.75 1.77
CA TYR A 92 4.41 9.56 2.48
C TYR A 92 4.70 8.42 1.52
N PRO A 93 5.75 7.61 1.78
CA PRO A 93 6.14 6.51 0.91
C PRO A 93 5.02 5.48 0.79
N VAL A 94 4.76 5.07 -0.45
CA VAL A 94 3.83 4.00 -0.80
C VAL A 94 4.59 2.67 -0.83
N ILE A 95 4.31 1.79 0.14
CA ILE A 95 4.99 0.49 0.24
C ILE A 95 4.48 -0.52 -0.79
N GLY A 96 3.24 -0.35 -1.26
CA GLY A 96 2.57 -1.22 -2.21
C GLY A 96 1.20 -0.66 -2.59
N ALA A 97 0.54 -1.30 -3.56
CA ALA A 97 -0.84 -1.02 -3.93
C ALA A 97 -1.67 -2.32 -3.99
N VAL A 98 -2.90 -2.27 -3.49
CA VAL A 98 -3.86 -3.37 -3.59
C VAL A 98 -4.15 -3.66 -5.06
N ALA A 99 -4.16 -4.95 -5.42
CA ALA A 99 -4.47 -5.40 -6.76
C ALA A 99 -5.86 -4.90 -7.19
N THR A 100 -6.00 -4.52 -8.46
CA THR A 100 -7.20 -3.85 -8.99
C THR A 100 -8.49 -4.64 -8.75
N TYR A 101 -8.45 -5.97 -8.86
CA TYR A 101 -9.59 -6.85 -8.60
C TYR A 101 -10.00 -6.94 -7.11
N HIS A 102 -9.17 -6.43 -6.21
CA HIS A 102 -9.45 -6.36 -4.77
C HIS A 102 -9.89 -4.97 -4.30
N LEU A 103 -9.96 -3.96 -5.18
CA LEU A 103 -10.37 -2.60 -4.80
C LEU A 103 -11.83 -2.54 -4.32
N ASP A 104 -12.75 -3.22 -5.01
CA ASP A 104 -14.16 -3.27 -4.60
C ASP A 104 -14.31 -3.95 -3.23
N LYS A 105 -13.52 -5.00 -3.00
CA LYS A 105 -13.47 -5.70 -1.71
C LYS A 105 -12.92 -4.78 -0.62
N ALA A 106 -11.85 -4.04 -0.90
CA ALA A 106 -11.24 -3.09 0.02
C ALA A 106 -12.23 -1.99 0.45
N GLY A 107 -12.99 -1.43 -0.49
CA GLY A 107 -13.99 -0.39 -0.20
C GLY A 107 -15.16 -0.85 0.68
N GLN A 108 -15.36 -2.15 0.86
CA GLN A 108 -16.45 -2.74 1.65
C GLN A 108 -16.01 -3.25 3.02
N ILE A 109 -14.73 -3.08 3.38
CA ILE A 109 -14.19 -3.59 4.65
C ILE A 109 -14.74 -2.73 5.81
N PRO A 110 -15.44 -3.33 6.79
CA PRO A 110 -15.98 -2.57 7.91
C PRO A 110 -14.89 -2.25 8.94
N VAL A 111 -15.14 -1.22 9.74
CA VAL A 111 -14.37 -0.94 10.96
C VAL A 111 -14.36 -2.17 11.88
N ASN A 112 -13.24 -2.37 12.59
CA ASN A 112 -12.94 -3.51 13.45
C ASN A 112 -12.68 -4.85 12.74
N ALA A 113 -12.82 -4.92 11.41
CA ALA A 113 -12.32 -6.08 10.67
C ALA A 113 -10.78 -6.12 10.67
N ARG A 114 -10.23 -7.27 10.31
CA ARG A 114 -8.78 -7.45 10.15
C ARG A 114 -8.43 -7.65 8.69
N ILE A 115 -7.29 -7.10 8.27
CA ILE A 115 -6.72 -7.27 6.94
C ILE A 115 -5.42 -8.04 7.05
N ARG A 116 -5.17 -8.95 6.11
CA ARG A 116 -3.83 -9.48 5.84
C ARG A 116 -3.45 -9.12 4.41
N PHE A 117 -2.25 -8.58 4.22
CA PHE A 117 -1.73 -8.31 2.89
C PHE A 117 -1.00 -9.55 2.35
N ASN A 118 -1.23 -9.85 1.08
CA ASN A 118 -0.56 -10.92 0.35
C ASN A 118 0.24 -10.33 -0.82
N PRO A 119 1.54 -10.05 -0.66
CA PRO A 119 2.37 -9.56 -1.76
C PRO A 119 2.44 -10.58 -2.90
N LEU A 120 2.01 -10.19 -4.10
CA LEU A 120 2.06 -11.05 -5.29
C LEU A 120 3.45 -11.08 -5.94
N SER A 121 4.14 -9.94 -5.92
CA SER A 121 5.47 -9.75 -6.50
C SER A 121 6.20 -8.60 -5.83
N ALA A 122 7.53 -8.61 -5.92
CA ALA A 122 8.34 -7.43 -5.62
C ALA A 122 8.06 -6.31 -6.64
N PHE A 123 8.44 -5.08 -6.29
CA PHE A 123 8.40 -3.96 -7.22
C PHE A 123 9.52 -4.13 -8.25
N GLU A 124 9.16 -4.19 -9.54
CA GLU A 124 10.11 -4.03 -10.64
C GLU A 124 9.86 -2.66 -11.26
N PRO A 125 10.85 -1.74 -11.26
CA PRO A 125 10.68 -0.45 -11.91
C PRO A 125 10.45 -0.66 -13.41
N VAL A 126 9.48 0.07 -13.98
CA VAL A 126 9.25 0.07 -15.41
C VAL A 126 10.51 0.60 -16.09
N ARG A 127 11.25 -0.31 -16.73
CA ARG A 127 12.35 0.09 -17.61
C ARG A 127 11.71 0.75 -18.83
N PRO A 128 12.07 1.99 -19.18
CA PRO A 128 11.61 2.55 -20.43
C PRO A 128 12.01 1.59 -21.55
N ALA A 129 11.05 1.27 -22.43
CA ALA A 129 11.38 0.57 -23.66
C ALA A 129 12.44 1.42 -24.36
N THR A 130 13.64 0.87 -24.56
CA THR A 130 14.64 1.51 -25.41
C THR A 130 13.98 1.69 -26.76
N SER A 131 13.60 2.93 -27.08
CA SER A 131 13.26 3.34 -28.43
C SER A 131 14.47 2.99 -29.28
N ASP A 132 14.33 1.94 -30.09
CA ASP A 132 15.35 1.52 -31.02
C ASP A 132 15.34 2.55 -32.17
N GLU A 133 15.95 3.71 -31.93
CA GLU A 133 16.21 4.69 -32.97
C GLU A 133 17.48 4.28 -33.73
N THR A 134 17.35 4.30 -35.06
CA THR A 134 18.41 4.37 -36.09
C THR A 134 18.93 3.06 -36.70
N LYS A 135 18.18 2.52 -37.67
CA LYS A 135 18.77 2.18 -39.00
C LYS A 135 17.72 1.97 -40.10
N ASN A 136 17.38 3.02 -40.83
CA ASN A 136 17.06 2.90 -42.27
C ASN A 136 17.29 4.29 -42.90
N ARG A 137 18.48 4.51 -43.45
CA ARG A 137 18.79 4.58 -44.90
C ARG A 137 18.29 5.85 -45.56
#